data_AF-A0A2T8IMB2-F1
#
_entry.id   AF-A0A2T8IMB2-F1
#
_cell.length_a   1.000
_cell.length_b   1.000
_cell.length_c   1.000
_cell.angle_alpha   90.00
_cell.angle_beta   90.00
_cell.angle_gamma   90.00
#
_symmetry.space_group_name_H-M   'P 1'
#
loop_
_entity.id
_entity.type
_entity.pdbx_description
1 polymer ?
#
loop_
_entity_poly.entity_id
_entity_poly.type
_entity_poly.pdbx_seq_one_letter_code
_entity_poly.pdbx_strand_id
1 'polypeptide(L)'
;MVTFPKIKKFNNNKATFPLFDALGELYDEMRTKQAEAEAADRAKEMEERERETREREAREKDAAQTSDFSIRRCISVLNTMEVTKEEKAKAYAIFIKRKENREAFICACEVDQESALIWLRSEMA
;
A
#
# COMPACT_ATOMS: atom_id res chain seq x y z
N MET A 1 -5.40 -73.48 -58.62
CA MET A 1 -6.14 -72.60 -57.69
C MET A 1 -5.26 -72.33 -56.48
N VAL A 2 -4.82 -71.09 -56.28
CA VAL A 2 -3.95 -70.69 -55.15
C VAL A 2 -4.82 -70.13 -54.03
N THR A 3 -4.86 -70.84 -52.90
CA THR A 3 -5.58 -70.43 -51.69
C THR A 3 -4.71 -69.54 -50.82
N PHE A 4 -5.18 -68.31 -50.57
CA PHE A 4 -4.51 -67.35 -49.69
C PHE A 4 -4.81 -67.65 -48.20
N PRO A 5 -3.80 -67.54 -47.29
CA PRO A 5 -4.04 -67.63 -45.86
C PRO A 5 -4.83 -66.42 -45.35
N LYS A 6 -5.88 -66.65 -44.57
CA LYS A 6 -6.70 -65.57 -43.97
C LYS A 6 -5.85 -64.70 -43.04
N ILE A 7 -5.72 -63.42 -43.39
CA ILE A 7 -5.11 -62.39 -42.53
C ILE A 7 -5.90 -62.33 -41.21
N LYS A 8 -5.20 -62.60 -40.10
CA LYS A 8 -5.72 -62.39 -38.75
C LYS A 8 -5.88 -60.88 -38.56
N LYS A 9 -7.12 -60.44 -38.33
CA LYS A 9 -7.39 -59.05 -37.97
C LYS A 9 -6.55 -58.71 -36.74
N PHE A 10 -5.74 -57.65 -36.83
CA PHE A 10 -5.09 -57.06 -35.67
C PHE A 10 -6.20 -56.69 -34.69
N ASN A 11 -6.27 -57.42 -33.58
CA ASN A 11 -7.16 -57.04 -32.49
C ASN A 11 -6.66 -55.69 -31.98
N ASN A 12 -7.52 -54.69 -32.11
CA ASN A 12 -7.34 -53.37 -31.53
C ASN A 12 -7.30 -53.56 -30.01
N ASN A 13 -6.11 -53.79 -29.46
CA ASN A 13 -5.88 -53.53 -28.06
C ASN A 13 -6.17 -52.03 -27.89
N LYS A 14 -6.92 -51.69 -26.83
CA LYS A 14 -6.96 -50.34 -26.27
C LYS A 14 -5.53 -49.95 -25.84
N ALA A 15 -4.62 -49.86 -26.80
CA ALA A 15 -3.27 -49.42 -26.62
C ALA A 15 -3.38 -47.92 -26.48
N THR A 16 -3.68 -47.50 -25.26
CA THR A 16 -3.10 -46.28 -24.71
C THR A 16 -1.63 -46.28 -25.14
N PHE A 17 -1.27 -45.38 -26.05
CA PHE A 17 0.07 -45.29 -26.61
C PHE A 17 0.94 -44.68 -25.51
N PRO A 18 1.74 -45.46 -24.77
CA PRO A 18 2.36 -44.99 -23.54
C PRO A 18 3.31 -43.82 -23.80
N LEU A 19 3.91 -43.80 -24.99
CA LEU A 19 4.75 -42.72 -25.46
C LEU A 19 3.98 -41.42 -25.74
N PHE A 20 2.75 -41.51 -26.25
CA PHE A 20 1.92 -40.34 -26.54
C PHE A 20 1.39 -39.72 -25.25
N ASP A 21 0.97 -40.54 -24.30
CA ASP A 21 0.53 -40.10 -22.97
C ASP A 21 1.68 -39.43 -22.20
N ALA A 22 2.86 -40.07 -22.16
CA ALA A 22 4.03 -39.50 -21.51
C ALA A 22 4.50 -38.19 -22.15
N LEU A 23 4.36 -38.05 -23.48
CA LEU A 23 4.69 -36.81 -24.18
C LEU A 23 3.66 -35.69 -23.88
N GLY A 24 2.39 -36.05 -23.75
CA GLY A 24 1.32 -35.14 -23.35
C GLY A 24 1.53 -34.60 -21.93
N GLU A 25 1.82 -35.48 -20.97
CA GLU A 25 2.13 -35.10 -19.59
C GLU A 25 3.33 -34.17 -19.50
N LEU A 26 4.40 -34.44 -20.26
CA LEU A 26 5.59 -33.58 -20.29
C LEU A 26 5.31 -32.19 -20.89
N TYR A 27 4.47 -32.13 -21.92
CA TYR A 27 4.07 -30.86 -22.54
C TYR A 27 3.20 -30.02 -21.60
N ASP A 28 2.25 -30.66 -20.92
CA ASP A 28 1.42 -30.00 -19.92
C ASP A 28 2.25 -29.50 -18.73
N GLU A 29 3.22 -30.29 -18.25
CA GLU A 29 4.14 -29.89 -17.18
C GLU A 29 5.03 -28.69 -17.58
N MET A 30 5.50 -28.64 -18.82
CA MET A 30 6.27 -27.49 -19.32
C MET A 30 5.40 -26.23 -19.38
N ARG A 31 4.15 -26.39 -19.81
CA ARG A 31 3.18 -25.28 -19.85
C ARG A 31 2.82 -24.80 -18.44
N THR A 32 2.64 -25.69 -17.48
CA THR A 32 2.37 -25.30 -16.09
C THR A 32 3.57 -24.60 -15.46
N LYS A 33 4.79 -25.12 -15.64
CA LYS A 33 6.02 -24.45 -15.17
C LYS A 33 6.20 -23.07 -15.77
N GLN A 34 5.87 -22.91 -17.05
CA GLN A 34 5.88 -21.59 -17.70
C GLN A 34 4.83 -20.65 -17.08
N ALA A 35 3.60 -21.13 -16.90
CA ALA A 35 2.53 -20.34 -16.28
C ALA A 35 2.86 -19.95 -14.83
N GLU A 36 3.49 -20.83 -14.07
CA GLU A 36 3.94 -20.57 -12.70
C GLU A 36 5.06 -19.52 -12.65
N ALA A 37 6.04 -19.60 -13.57
CA ALA A 37 7.11 -18.59 -13.67
C ALA A 37 6.54 -17.21 -14.03
N GLU A 38 5.65 -17.15 -15.02
CA GLU A 38 5.00 -15.90 -15.41
C GLU A 38 4.08 -15.34 -14.32
N ALA A 39 3.44 -16.21 -13.52
CA ALA A 39 2.65 -15.79 -12.38
C ALA A 39 3.54 -15.25 -11.24
N ALA A 40 4.69 -15.88 -11.01
CA ALA A 40 5.67 -15.42 -10.01
C ALA A 40 6.27 -14.06 -10.38
N ASP A 41 6.56 -13.81 -11.66
CA ASP A 41 7.05 -12.50 -12.12
C ASP A 41 5.98 -11.42 -11.96
N ARG A 42 4.71 -11.70 -12.32
CA ARG A 42 3.59 -10.78 -12.08
C ARG A 42 3.34 -10.51 -10.60
N ALA A 43 3.51 -11.52 -9.74
CA ALA A 43 3.38 -11.35 -8.30
C ALA A 43 4.46 -10.42 -7.74
N LYS A 44 5.71 -10.57 -8.18
CA LYS A 44 6.81 -9.66 -7.81
C LYS A 44 6.57 -8.23 -8.28
N GLU A 45 6.10 -8.05 -9.52
CA GLU A 45 5.76 -6.71 -10.04
C GLU A 45 4.64 -6.06 -9.22
N MET A 46 3.61 -6.82 -8.84
CA MET A 46 2.53 -6.33 -8.00
C MET A 46 3.02 -5.96 -6.59
N GLU A 47 3.87 -6.78 -5.98
CA GLU A 47 4.46 -6.51 -4.68
C GLU A 47 5.37 -5.27 -4.72
N GLU A 48 6.19 -5.11 -5.76
CA GLU A 48 7.03 -3.93 -5.96
C GLU A 48 6.18 -2.67 -6.15
N ARG A 49 5.14 -2.75 -6.98
CA ARG A 49 4.20 -1.65 -7.17
C ARG A 49 3.47 -1.31 -5.88
N GLU A 50 3.05 -2.30 -5.10
CA GLU A 50 2.44 -2.08 -3.79
C GLU A 50 3.44 -1.41 -2.83
N ARG A 51 4.70 -1.84 -2.82
CA ARG A 51 5.77 -1.23 -2.02
C ARG A 51 6.00 0.23 -2.43
N GLU A 52 6.06 0.51 -3.73
CA GLU A 52 6.21 1.86 -4.26
C GLU A 52 5.02 2.75 -3.88
N THR A 53 3.78 2.24 -3.98
CA THR A 53 2.58 2.99 -3.56
C THR A 53 2.61 3.33 -2.08
N ARG A 54 2.97 2.37 -1.21
CA ARG A 54 3.10 2.60 0.23
C ARG A 54 4.19 3.64 0.55
N GLU A 55 5.31 3.59 -0.16
CA GLU A 55 6.39 4.58 0.01
C GLU A 55 5.97 5.97 -0.47
N ARG A 56 5.25 6.06 -1.60
CA ARG A 56 4.70 7.32 -2.10
C ARG A 56 3.70 7.92 -1.12
N GLU A 57 2.77 7.11 -0.60
CA GLU A 57 1.80 7.53 0.40
C GLU A 57 2.49 8.01 1.69
N ALA A 58 3.56 7.36 2.15
CA ALA A 58 4.33 7.83 3.29
C ALA A 58 4.97 9.20 3.03
N ARG A 59 5.61 9.39 1.86
CA ARG A 59 6.22 10.67 1.47
C ARG A 59 5.17 11.78 1.31
N GLU A 60 3.99 11.45 0.79
CA GLU A 60 2.87 12.40 0.65
C GLU A 60 2.28 12.79 2.00
N LYS A 61 2.11 11.85 2.93
CA LYS A 61 1.69 12.14 4.31
C LYS A 61 2.68 13.07 5.01
N ASP A 62 3.97 12.80 4.88
CA ASP A 62 5.01 13.66 5.44
C ASP A 62 4.96 15.05 4.81
N ALA A 63 4.84 15.14 3.48
CA ALA A 63 4.74 16.41 2.76
C ALA A 63 3.49 17.21 3.15
N ALA A 64 2.32 16.58 3.21
CA ALA A 64 1.07 17.19 3.65
C ALA A 64 1.16 17.68 5.10
N GLN A 65 1.66 16.83 6.01
CA GLN A 65 1.87 17.18 7.42
C GLN A 65 2.79 18.40 7.61
N THR A 66 3.81 18.58 6.75
CA THR A 66 4.68 19.77 6.84
C THR A 66 3.92 21.07 6.63
N SER A 67 2.91 21.05 5.75
CA SER A 67 2.10 22.22 5.43
C SER A 67 0.96 22.44 6.44
N ASP A 68 0.36 21.34 6.92
CA ASP A 68 -0.73 21.36 7.90
C ASP A 68 -0.26 21.89 9.25
N PHE A 69 0.95 21.54 9.70
CA PHE A 69 1.50 21.99 10.98
C PHE A 69 2.43 23.20 10.86
N SER A 70 2.26 23.99 9.79
CA SER A 70 3.03 25.21 9.59
C SER A 70 2.70 26.25 10.68
N ILE A 71 3.71 27.04 11.06
CA ILE A 71 3.54 28.14 12.02
C ILE A 71 2.45 29.11 11.52
N ARG A 72 2.39 29.35 10.21
CA ARG A 72 1.35 30.20 9.60
C ARG A 72 -0.06 29.65 9.83
N ARG A 73 -0.27 28.33 9.70
CA ARG A 73 -1.55 27.68 9.99
C ARG A 73 -1.92 27.84 11.46
N CYS A 74 -0.99 27.58 12.38
CA CYS A 74 -1.20 27.74 13.83
C CYS A 74 -1.62 29.18 14.18
N ILE A 75 -0.94 30.17 13.62
CA ILE A 75 -1.27 31.59 13.81
C ILE A 75 -2.68 31.91 13.27
N SER A 76 -3.04 31.40 12.09
CA SER A 76 -4.36 31.61 11.51
C SER A 76 -5.47 31.05 12.39
N VAL A 77 -5.31 29.82 12.89
CA VAL A 77 -6.29 29.16 13.79
C VAL A 77 -6.36 29.89 15.13
N LEU A 78 -5.23 30.27 15.71
CA LEU A 78 -5.21 31.04 16.96
C LEU A 78 -5.90 32.40 16.79
N ASN A 79 -5.85 33.01 15.60
CA ASN A 79 -6.53 34.26 15.33
C ASN A 79 -8.05 34.14 15.20
N THR A 80 -8.59 32.95 14.89
CA THR A 80 -10.04 32.72 14.91
C THR A 80 -10.57 32.47 16.32
N MET A 81 -9.70 32.23 17.29
CA MET A 81 -10.05 32.00 18.69
C MET A 81 -10.06 33.29 19.50
N GLU A 82 -10.89 33.34 20.54
CA GLU A 82 -10.93 34.46 21.49
C GLU A 82 -9.77 34.36 22.50
N VAL A 83 -8.61 34.86 22.10
CA VAL A 83 -7.41 34.94 22.95
C VAL A 83 -6.88 36.37 23.06
N THR A 84 -6.39 36.74 24.25
CA THR A 84 -5.85 38.07 24.52
C THR A 84 -4.53 38.30 23.78
N LYS A 85 -4.13 39.57 23.61
CA LYS A 85 -2.86 39.91 22.93
C LYS A 85 -1.64 39.32 23.64
N GLU A 86 -1.68 39.22 24.96
CA GLU A 86 -0.59 38.63 25.76
C GLU A 86 -0.52 37.11 25.58
N GLU A 87 -1.66 36.42 25.62
CA GLU A 87 -1.73 34.98 25.32
C GLU A 87 -1.26 34.68 23.90
N LYS A 88 -1.62 35.51 22.91
CA LYS A 88 -1.13 35.35 21.52
C LYS A 88 0.39 35.42 21.44
N ALA A 89 1.01 36.38 22.12
CA ALA A 89 2.47 36.50 22.12
C ALA A 89 3.17 35.29 22.74
N LYS A 90 2.65 34.78 23.87
CA LYS A 90 3.16 33.58 24.54
C LYS A 90 2.96 32.32 23.69
N ALA A 91 1.81 32.20 23.03
CA ALA A 91 1.50 31.10 22.10
C ALA A 91 2.47 31.07 20.91
N TYR A 92 2.82 32.22 20.33
CA TYR A 92 3.80 32.28 19.25
C TYR A 92 5.17 31.74 19.69
N ALA A 93 5.60 32.04 20.91
CA ALA A 93 6.84 31.49 21.45
C ALA A 93 6.77 29.95 21.57
N ILE A 94 5.64 29.40 22.01
CA ILE A 94 5.39 27.95 22.09
C ILE A 94 5.47 27.30 20.71
N PHE A 95 4.80 27.88 19.70
CA PHE A 95 4.81 27.36 18.33
C PHE A 95 6.19 27.42 17.67
N ILE A 96 6.99 28.45 17.98
CA ILE A 96 8.36 28.56 17.46
C ILE A 96 9.29 27.54 18.13
N LYS A 97 9.08 27.25 19.42
CA LYS A 97 9.97 26.41 20.24
C LYS A 97 10.06 24.96 19.75
N ARG A 98 8.95 24.35 19.35
CA ARG A 98 8.87 22.94 18.95
C ARG A 98 7.90 22.73 17.80
N LYS A 99 8.17 21.74 16.94
CA LYS A 99 7.24 21.37 15.85
C LYS A 99 6.06 20.59 16.43
N GLU A 100 6.34 19.71 17.38
CA GLU A 100 5.38 18.84 18.08
C GLU A 100 4.28 19.66 18.76
N ASN A 101 4.61 20.85 19.31
CA ASN A 101 3.63 21.75 19.91
C ASN A 101 2.64 22.34 18.89
N ARG A 102 3.08 22.53 17.64
CA ARG A 102 2.22 22.97 16.53
C ARG A 102 1.26 21.84 16.14
N GLU A 103 1.80 20.62 16.07
CA GLU A 103 1.02 19.42 15.76
C GLU A 103 -0.06 19.19 16.82
N ALA A 104 0.31 19.19 18.10
CA ALA A 104 -0.62 19.04 19.21
C ALA A 104 -1.73 20.11 19.21
N PHE A 105 -1.38 21.39 18.97
CA PHE A 105 -2.36 22.46 18.91
C PHE A 105 -3.36 22.30 17.76
N ILE A 106 -2.88 22.00 16.55
CA ILE A 106 -3.75 21.82 15.37
C ILE A 106 -4.64 20.59 15.56
N CYS A 107 -4.08 19.45 15.98
CA CYS A 107 -4.85 18.23 16.24
C CYS A 107 -5.92 18.45 17.33
N ALA A 108 -5.60 19.16 18.40
CA ALA A 108 -6.58 19.51 19.42
C ALA A 108 -7.67 20.41 18.85
N CYS A 109 -7.33 21.42 18.04
CA CYS A 109 -8.29 22.33 17.41
C CYS A 109 -9.25 21.64 16.43
N GLU A 110 -8.83 20.56 15.75
CA GLU A 110 -9.69 19.78 14.86
C GLU A 110 -10.79 19.02 15.60
N VAL A 111 -10.52 18.64 16.86
CA VAL A 111 -11.48 17.93 17.71
C VAL A 111 -12.32 18.91 18.51
N ASP A 112 -11.68 19.82 19.25
CA ASP A 112 -12.32 20.83 20.09
C ASP A 112 -11.42 22.04 20.34
N GLN A 113 -11.92 23.22 19.97
CA GLN A 113 -11.22 24.49 20.15
C GLN A 113 -11.04 24.85 21.63
N GLU A 114 -11.98 24.50 22.52
CA GLU A 114 -11.85 24.83 23.95
C GLU A 114 -10.74 24.01 24.61
N SER A 115 -10.68 22.71 24.32
CA SER A 115 -9.60 21.81 24.77
C SER A 115 -8.23 22.28 24.30
N ALA A 116 -8.12 22.76 23.06
CA ALA A 116 -6.88 23.32 22.54
C ALA A 116 -6.43 24.60 23.29
N LEU A 117 -7.37 25.47 23.68
CA LEU A 117 -7.08 26.66 24.48
C LEU A 117 -6.66 26.31 25.91
N ILE A 118 -7.32 25.32 26.53
CA ILE A 118 -6.97 24.84 27.87
C ILE A 118 -5.54 24.30 27.86
N TRP A 119 -5.20 23.47 26.87
CA TRP A 119 -3.85 22.97 26.69
C TRP A 119 -2.84 24.11 26.50
N LEU A 120 -3.13 25.07 25.62
CA LEU A 120 -2.25 26.20 25.35
C LEU A 120 -2.00 27.04 26.62
N ARG A 121 -3.03 27.28 27.43
CA ARG A 121 -2.91 27.98 28.71
C ARG A 121 -2.10 27.21 29.74
N SER A 122 -2.21 25.88 29.76
CA SER A 122 -1.40 25.02 30.63
C SER A 122 0.09 25.05 30.26
N GLU A 123 0.40 25.15 28.97
CA GLU A 123 1.77 25.21 28.46
C GLU A 123 2.41 26.61 28.66
N MET A 124 1.58 27.66 28.77
CA MET A 124 1.99 29.04 29.05
C MET A 124 2.18 29.36 30.54
N ALA A 125 1.68 28.49 31.44
CA ALA A 125 1.75 28.67 32.89
C ALA A 125 3.16 28.41 33.44
#